data_AF-A0A374P2J8-F1
#
_entry.id   AF-A0A374P2J8-F1
#
_cell.length_a   1.000
_cell.length_b   1.000
_cell.length_c   1.000
_cell.angle_alpha   90.00
_cell.angle_beta   90.00
_cell.angle_gamma   90.00
#
_symmetry.space_group_name_H-M   'P 1'
#
loop_
_entity.id
_entity.type
_entity.pdbx_description
1 polymer ?
#
loop_
_entity_poly.entity_id
_entity_poly.type
_entity_poly.pdbx_seq_one_letter_code
_entity_poly.pdbx_strand_id
1 'polypeptide(L)'
;MKKYNIILNRSVYPKEALLKAAYAFINECYIHLEQDDTHYEISLTAKEDGDLADTLPAEFENELLAQTVRHQVYCQTHTVREILMARAMASTMIMDGDPTEMIAEEDACSNEELESILEDWFDHEA
;
A
#
# COMPACT_ATOMS: atom_id res chain seq x y z
N MET A 1 1.69 -25.34 -24.72
CA MET A 1 1.29 -24.08 -24.05
C MET A 1 2.55 -23.28 -23.78
N LYS A 2 2.60 -22.01 -24.19
CA LYS A 2 3.71 -21.13 -23.81
C LYS A 2 3.71 -20.90 -22.30
N LYS A 3 4.92 -20.85 -21.75
CA LYS A 3 5.20 -20.55 -20.34
C LYS A 3 6.33 -19.54 -20.31
N TYR A 4 6.20 -18.51 -19.48
CA TYR A 4 7.27 -17.57 -19.18
C TYR A 4 7.67 -17.68 -17.71
N ASN A 5 8.96 -17.52 -17.46
CA ASN A 5 9.52 -17.45 -16.12
C ASN A 5 10.23 -16.10 -15.96
N ILE A 6 9.97 -15.43 -14.84
CA ILE A 6 10.59 -14.15 -14.49
C ILE A 6 11.26 -14.35 -13.13
N ILE A 7 12.52 -13.92 -13.02
CA ILE A 7 13.30 -13.96 -11.78
C ILE A 7 13.59 -12.54 -11.35
N LEU A 8 13.23 -12.19 -10.12
CA LEU A 8 13.33 -10.83 -9.61
C LEU A 8 14.07 -10.80 -8.28
N ASN A 9 14.83 -9.74 -8.03
CA ASN A 9 15.50 -9.55 -6.74
C ASN A 9 14.52 -9.00 -5.68
N ARG A 10 14.41 -9.68 -4.54
CA ARG A 10 13.48 -9.32 -3.45
C ARG A 10 13.82 -7.98 -2.79
N SER A 11 15.06 -7.53 -2.86
CA SER A 11 15.48 -6.24 -2.30
C SER A 11 14.89 -5.04 -3.05
N VAL A 12 14.49 -5.22 -4.30
CA VAL A 12 13.94 -4.14 -5.14
C VAL A 12 12.41 -4.07 -5.05
N TYR A 13 11.75 -5.22 -4.93
CA TYR A 13 10.30 -5.33 -5.07
C TYR A 13 9.63 -5.79 -3.76
N PRO A 14 8.81 -4.95 -3.11
CA PRO A 14 7.99 -5.36 -1.97
C PRO A 14 7.01 -6.47 -2.37
N LYS A 15 6.73 -7.39 -1.45
CA LYS A 15 5.80 -8.50 -1.68
C LYS A 15 4.39 -8.00 -2.02
N GLU A 16 3.96 -6.92 -1.38
CA GLU A 16 2.66 -6.26 -1.57
C GLU A 16 2.50 -5.76 -3.01
N ALA A 17 3.57 -5.20 -3.59
CA ALA A 17 3.59 -4.74 -4.97
C ALA A 17 3.53 -5.92 -5.95
N LEU A 18 4.28 -6.99 -5.67
CA LEU A 18 4.26 -8.22 -6.47
C LEU A 18 2.87 -8.86 -6.51
N LEU A 19 2.21 -8.97 -5.36
CA LEU A 19 0.86 -9.55 -5.29
C LEU A 19 -0.17 -8.69 -6.04
N LYS A 20 -0.08 -7.36 -5.95
CA LYS A 20 -0.97 -6.46 -6.71
C LYS A 20 -0.75 -6.55 -8.22
N ALA A 21 0.50 -6.64 -8.65
CA ALA A 21 0.83 -6.83 -10.06
C ALA A 21 0.31 -8.18 -10.56
N ALA A 22 0.56 -9.27 -9.83
CA ALA A 22 0.01 -10.58 -10.15
C ALA A 22 -1.52 -10.57 -10.24
N TYR A 23 -2.20 -9.92 -9.29
CA TYR A 23 -3.66 -9.80 -9.30
C TYR A 23 -4.20 -9.14 -10.58
N ALA A 24 -3.48 -8.18 -11.17
CA ALA A 24 -3.90 -7.53 -12.41
C ALA A 24 -3.99 -8.50 -13.61
N PHE A 25 -3.19 -9.58 -13.61
CA PHE A 25 -3.06 -10.51 -14.74
C PHE A 25 -3.75 -11.86 -14.53
N ILE A 26 -4.40 -12.11 -13.38
CA ILE A 26 -5.04 -13.41 -13.08
C ILE A 26 -6.16 -13.78 -14.06
N ASN A 27 -6.73 -12.81 -14.77
CA ASN A 27 -7.75 -13.09 -15.77
C ASN A 27 -7.13 -13.61 -17.08
N GLU A 28 -5.92 -13.20 -17.41
CA GLU A 28 -5.23 -13.50 -18.67
C GLU A 28 -4.44 -14.81 -18.62
N CYS A 29 -3.84 -15.12 -17.46
CA CYS A 29 -2.98 -16.29 -17.32
C CYS A 29 -3.07 -16.91 -15.92
N TYR A 30 -2.54 -18.13 -15.79
CA TYR A 30 -2.23 -18.70 -14.48
C TYR A 30 -0.87 -18.16 -14.02
N ILE A 31 -0.81 -17.72 -12.76
CA ILE A 31 0.39 -17.15 -12.15
C ILE A 31 0.74 -18.02 -10.95
N HIS A 32 1.96 -18.52 -10.92
CA HIS A 32 2.53 -19.21 -9.77
C HIS A 32 3.72 -18.40 -9.25
N LEU A 33 3.76 -18.18 -7.93
CA LEU A 33 4.76 -17.36 -7.26
C LEU A 33 5.50 -18.22 -6.24
N GLU A 34 6.82 -18.30 -6.40
CA GLU A 34 7.73 -18.87 -5.42
C GLU A 34 8.74 -17.81 -4.96
N GLN A 35 9.37 -18.06 -3.82
CA GLN A 35 10.45 -17.20 -3.32
C GLN A 35 11.51 -18.05 -2.64
N ASP A 36 12.76 -17.64 -2.82
CA ASP A 36 13.87 -18.02 -1.94
C ASP A 36 14.27 -16.84 -1.05
N ASP A 37 15.45 -16.87 -0.43
CA ASP A 37 15.93 -15.80 0.45
C ASP A 37 16.16 -14.48 -0.29
N THR A 38 16.52 -14.55 -1.57
CA THR A 38 17.05 -13.45 -2.39
C THR A 38 16.18 -13.07 -3.58
N HIS A 39 15.44 -14.02 -4.15
CA HIS A 39 14.71 -13.87 -5.39
C HIS A 39 13.25 -14.31 -5.27
N TYR A 40 12.40 -13.67 -6.08
CA TYR A 40 11.09 -14.18 -6.46
C TYR A 40 11.21 -14.90 -7.79
N GLU A 41 10.53 -16.04 -7.90
CA GLU A 41 10.34 -16.75 -9.17
C GLU A 41 8.85 -16.72 -9.53
N ILE A 42 8.55 -16.14 -10.70
CA ILE A 42 7.19 -16.01 -11.22
C ILE A 42 7.06 -16.86 -12.48
N SER A 43 6.11 -17.78 -12.45
CA SER A 43 5.73 -18.61 -13.59
C SER A 43 4.39 -18.14 -14.16
N LEU A 44 4.37 -17.71 -15.42
CA LEU A 44 3.18 -17.33 -16.17
C LEU A 44 2.83 -18.41 -17.18
N THR A 45 1.62 -18.95 -17.13
CA THR A 45 1.18 -20.05 -18.00
C THR A 45 -0.17 -19.72 -18.65
N ALA A 46 -0.31 -20.02 -19.94
CA ALA A 46 -1.58 -19.85 -20.66
C ALA A 46 -2.74 -20.56 -19.94
N LYS A 47 -3.95 -20.02 -20.07
CA LYS A 47 -5.18 -20.75 -19.76
C LYS A 47 -5.51 -21.70 -20.94
N GLU A 48 -6.37 -22.68 -20.71
CA GLU A 48 -6.75 -23.67 -21.74
C GLU A 48 -7.20 -22.99 -23.05
N ASP A 49 -6.85 -23.60 -24.19
CA ASP A 49 -7.12 -23.14 -25.57
C ASP A 49 -6.50 -21.80 -26.03
N GLY A 50 -5.66 -21.15 -25.21
CA GLY A 50 -4.98 -19.89 -25.57
C GLY A 50 -3.45 -19.99 -25.71
N ASP A 51 -2.87 -19.06 -26.48
CA ASP A 51 -1.43 -18.75 -26.42
C ASP A 51 -1.24 -17.44 -25.65
N LEU A 52 -0.14 -17.31 -24.89
CA LEU A 52 0.16 -16.04 -24.22
C LEU A 52 0.74 -15.05 -25.23
N ALA A 53 0.37 -13.78 -25.09
CA ALA A 53 1.00 -12.71 -25.83
C ALA A 53 2.50 -12.66 -25.48
N ASP A 54 3.35 -12.50 -26.49
CA ASP A 54 4.81 -12.42 -26.28
C ASP A 54 5.21 -11.17 -25.48
N THR A 55 4.33 -10.16 -25.39
CA THR A 55 4.53 -8.93 -24.62
C THR A 55 4.20 -9.08 -23.13
N LEU A 56 3.46 -10.13 -22.75
CA LEU A 56 2.92 -10.30 -21.39
C LEU A 56 4.00 -10.21 -20.29
N PRO A 57 5.20 -10.81 -20.42
CA PRO A 57 6.23 -10.66 -19.39
C PRO A 57 6.66 -9.21 -19.17
N ALA A 58 6.82 -8.44 -20.25
CA ALA A 58 7.21 -7.04 -20.17
C ALA A 58 6.09 -6.16 -19.59
N GLU A 59 4.84 -6.47 -19.92
CA GLU A 59 3.68 -5.80 -19.34
C GLU A 59 3.57 -6.08 -17.83
N PHE A 60 3.82 -7.32 -17.40
CA PHE A 60 3.87 -7.70 -16.00
C PHE A 60 4.98 -6.94 -15.24
N GLU A 61 6.19 -6.85 -15.79
CA GLU A 61 7.30 -6.11 -15.18
C GLU A 61 7.00 -4.61 -15.05
N ASN A 62 6.35 -4.00 -16.04
CA ASN A 62 5.92 -2.61 -15.98
C ASN A 62 4.87 -2.38 -14.89
N GLU A 63 3.86 -3.24 -14.80
CA GLU A 63 2.86 -3.13 -13.74
C GLU A 63 3.47 -3.35 -12.35
N LEU A 64 4.42 -4.28 -12.23
CA LEU A 64 5.16 -4.48 -10.98
C LEU A 64 5.91 -3.22 -10.54
N LEU A 65 6.59 -2.55 -11.46
CA LEU A 65 7.28 -1.30 -11.17
C LEU A 65 6.28 -0.22 -10.73
N ALA A 66 5.15 -0.10 -11.44
CA ALA A 66 4.09 0.84 -11.08
C ALA A 66 3.53 0.56 -9.67
N GLN A 67 3.24 -0.69 -9.33
CA GLN A 67 2.78 -1.09 -8.00
C GLN A 67 3.82 -0.86 -6.92
N THR A 68 5.12 -1.01 -7.24
CA THR A 68 6.22 -0.74 -6.32
C THR A 68 6.29 0.74 -5.96
N VAL A 69 6.20 1.63 -6.95
CA VAL A 69 6.16 3.08 -6.71
C VAL A 69 4.91 3.47 -5.91
N ARG A 70 3.73 2.92 -6.26
CA ARG A 70 2.49 3.15 -5.49
C ARG A 70 2.63 2.70 -4.03
N HIS A 71 3.29 1.56 -3.79
CA HIS A 71 3.56 1.08 -2.44
C HIS A 71 4.50 2.02 -1.68
N GLN A 72 5.58 2.50 -2.31
CA GLN A 72 6.49 3.47 -1.69
C GLN A 72 5.77 4.77 -1.30
N VAL A 73 4.96 5.33 -2.20
CA VAL A 73 4.17 6.54 -1.91
C VAL A 73 3.18 6.28 -0.77
N TYR A 74 2.53 5.12 -0.74
CA TYR A 74 1.67 4.72 0.36
C TYR A 74 2.43 4.73 1.69
N CYS A 75 3.58 4.05 1.78
CA CYS A 75 4.40 4.04 2.99
C CYS A 75 4.87 5.44 3.42
N GLN A 76 5.27 6.28 2.46
CA GLN A 76 5.75 7.64 2.73
C GLN A 76 4.64 8.60 3.22
N THR A 77 3.37 8.30 2.93
CA THR A 77 2.24 9.21 3.21
C THR A 77 1.23 8.63 4.20
N HIS A 78 1.47 7.43 4.72
CA HIS A 78 0.52 6.71 5.58
C HIS A 78 0.17 7.48 6.85
N THR A 79 1.19 7.87 7.62
CA THR A 79 1.02 8.53 8.92
C THR A 79 0.23 9.82 8.81
N VAL A 80 0.54 10.67 7.83
CA VAL A 80 -0.20 11.93 7.62
C VAL A 80 -1.66 11.63 7.26
N ARG A 81 -1.93 10.58 6.47
CA ARG A 81 -3.29 10.19 6.11
C ARG A 81 -4.07 9.65 7.31
N GLU A 82 -3.43 8.90 8.19
CA GLU A 82 -4.04 8.42 9.43
C GLU A 82 -4.45 9.59 10.34
N ILE A 83 -3.56 10.56 10.56
CA ILE A 83 -3.84 11.75 11.38
C ILE A 83 -4.99 12.57 10.77
N LEU A 84 -4.96 12.81 9.46
CA LEU A 84 -6.03 13.54 8.77
C LEU A 84 -7.37 12.81 8.88
N MET A 85 -7.38 11.48 8.77
CA MET A 85 -8.58 10.67 8.93
C MET A 85 -9.11 10.75 10.36
N ALA A 86 -8.23 10.61 11.36
CA ALA A 86 -8.59 10.73 12.78
C ALA A 86 -9.19 12.10 13.10
N ARG A 87 -8.55 13.19 12.65
CA ARG A 87 -9.06 14.56 12.82
C ARG A 87 -10.42 14.75 12.14
N ALA A 88 -10.58 14.29 10.91
CA ALA A 88 -11.85 14.39 10.19
C ALA A 88 -12.98 13.63 10.89
N MET A 89 -12.68 12.45 11.46
CA MET A 89 -13.66 11.68 12.22
C MET A 89 -13.99 12.36 13.57
N ALA A 90 -12.99 12.85 14.31
CA ALA A 90 -13.18 13.56 15.58
C ALA A 90 -14.03 14.83 15.41
N SER A 91 -13.81 15.61 14.34
CA SER A 91 -14.60 16.82 14.05
C SER A 91 -16.10 16.55 13.83
N THR A 92 -16.48 15.31 13.50
CA THR A 92 -17.90 14.92 13.36
C THR A 92 -18.54 14.41 14.66
N MET A 93 -17.72 14.10 15.67
CA MET A 93 -18.22 13.71 16.99
C MET A 93 -18.54 14.97 17.78
N ILE A 94 -19.83 15.22 18.05
CA ILE A 94 -20.24 16.18 19.08
C ILE A 94 -19.95 15.49 20.41
N MET A 95 -18.80 15.79 21.01
CA MET A 95 -18.46 15.29 22.34
C MET A 95 -19.14 16.19 23.38
N ASP A 96 -20.03 15.61 24.19
CA ASP A 96 -20.52 16.24 25.43
C ASP A 96 -19.41 16.12 26.51
N GLY A 97 -18.25 16.74 26.28
CA GLY A 97 -17.08 16.66 27.20
C GLY A 97 -15.73 16.89 26.50
N ASP A 98 -14.68 17.15 27.30
CA ASP A 98 -13.32 17.46 26.84
C ASP A 98 -12.66 16.24 26.13
N PRO A 99 -12.27 16.35 24.84
CA PRO A 99 -11.67 15.25 24.08
C PRO A 99 -10.33 14.75 24.61
N THR A 100 -9.58 15.58 25.36
CA THR A 100 -8.24 15.26 25.84
C THR A 100 -8.23 14.16 26.91
N GLU A 101 -9.33 13.95 27.63
CA GLU A 101 -9.41 12.92 28.67
C GLU A 101 -9.44 11.48 28.12
N MET A 102 -9.75 11.29 26.82
CA MET A 102 -9.93 9.95 26.22
C MET A 102 -8.68 9.40 25.50
N ILE A 103 -7.65 10.23 25.26
CA ILE A 103 -6.48 9.87 24.44
C ILE A 103 -5.27 9.44 25.30
N ALA A 104 -5.41 9.46 26.64
CA ALA A 104 -4.30 9.36 27.57
C ALA A 104 -3.69 7.95 27.80
N GLU A 105 -4.03 6.91 27.04
CA GLU A 105 -3.44 5.57 27.25
C GLU A 105 -2.77 5.00 25.97
N GLU A 106 -1.43 5.01 26.03
CA GLU A 106 -0.38 4.32 25.24
C GLU A 106 0.22 5.04 23.98
N ASP A 107 1.31 5.78 24.24
CA ASP A 107 2.47 6.22 23.39
C ASP A 107 2.25 6.40 21.86
N ALA A 108 2.44 7.60 21.28
CA ALA A 108 3.77 8.18 21.04
C ALA A 108 3.77 9.71 20.76
N CYS A 109 2.69 10.43 21.05
CA CYS A 109 2.67 11.90 20.99
C CYS A 109 2.41 12.43 22.40
N SER A 110 3.22 13.38 22.86
CA SER A 110 2.91 14.06 24.13
C SER A 110 1.53 14.71 24.04
N ASN A 111 0.81 14.78 25.16
CA ASN A 111 -0.53 15.40 25.18
C ASN A 111 -0.47 16.85 24.66
N GLU A 112 0.65 17.52 24.87
CA GLU A 112 0.95 18.88 24.41
C GLU A 112 1.09 18.98 22.88
N GLU A 113 1.67 17.97 22.22
CA GLU A 113 1.76 17.90 20.75
C GLU A 113 0.40 17.59 20.12
N LEU A 114 -0.40 16.75 20.78
CA LEU A 114 -1.78 16.46 20.37
C LEU A 114 -2.65 17.71 20.52
N GLU A 115 -2.58 18.40 21.65
CA GLU A 115 -3.28 19.68 21.89
C GLU A 115 -2.91 20.71 20.83
N SER A 116 -1.61 20.87 20.53
CA SER A 116 -1.13 21.77 19.46
C SER A 116 -1.69 21.45 18.06
N ILE A 117 -1.96 20.17 17.76
CA ILE A 117 -2.51 19.72 16.47
C ILE A 117 -4.04 19.87 16.44
N LEU A 118 -4.66 19.77 17.61
CA LEU A 118 -6.11 19.83 17.84
C LEU A 118 -6.61 21.26 18.09
N GLU A 119 -5.75 22.21 18.45
CA GLU A 119 -6.08 23.62 18.51
C GLU A 119 -6.51 24.13 17.13
N ASP A 120 -7.65 24.83 17.10
CA ASP A 120 -8.19 25.42 15.89
C ASP A 120 -7.29 26.58 15.45
N TRP A 121 -6.60 26.39 14.32
CA TRP A 121 -5.79 27.43 13.67
C TRP A 121 -6.57 28.71 13.34
N PHE A 122 -7.90 28.68 13.46
CA PHE A 122 -8.80 29.80 13.24
C PHE A 122 -9.04 30.67 14.48
N ASP A 123 -8.65 30.22 15.67
CA ASP A 123 -8.87 30.97 16.92
C ASP A 123 -7.79 32.04 17.20
N HIS A 124 -6.77 32.13 16.34
CA HIS A 124 -5.71 33.16 16.43
C HIS A 124 -5.99 34.45 15.65
N GLU A 125 -7.16 34.60 15.01
CA GLU A 125 -7.59 35.85 14.40
C GLU A 125 -8.75 36.49 15.19
N ALA A 126 -8.41 37.18 16.29
CA ALA A 126 -9.27 38.15 16.98
C ALA A 126 -8.48 39.41 17.36
#